data_AF-A0A6J4H5Q3-F1
#
_entry.id   AF-A0A6J4H5Q3-F1
#
_cell.length_a   1.000
_cell.length_b   1.000
_cell.length_c   1.000
_cell.angle_alpha   90.00
_cell.angle_beta   90.00
_cell.angle_gamma   90.00
#
_symmetry.space_group_name_H-M   'P 1'
#
loop_
_entity.id
_entity.type
_entity.pdbx_description
1 polymer ?
#
loop_
_entity_poly.entity_id
_entity_poly.type
_entity_poly.pdbx_seq_one_letter_code
_entity_poly.pdbx_strand_id
1 'polypeptide(L)'
;RRILNGLHTAMASIAPPRYGLATVREAIEHPELGPFLRALMDEEIVPVVSPPLAPEDARAYADATWARMRNPFLVHRLSDIAKGAPVKWQTRLFPTMRAYEARFGVPPPRITECRRVFEETP
;
A
#
# COMPACT_ATOMS: atom_id res chain seq x y z
N ARG A 1 6.11 0.83 10.55
CA ARG A 1 5.98 2.07 9.71
C ARG A 1 5.93 1.77 8.20
N ARG A 2 6.80 0.90 7.65
CA ARG A 2 6.81 0.56 6.21
C ARG A 2 5.47 0.03 5.69
N ILE A 3 4.83 -0.90 6.41
CA ILE A 3 3.51 -1.48 6.04
C ILE A 3 2.43 -0.40 5.86
N LEU A 4 2.17 0.39 6.91
CA LEU A 4 1.17 1.46 6.84
C LEU A 4 1.47 2.49 5.73
N ASN A 5 2.72 2.95 5.66
CA ASN A 5 3.08 4.01 4.73
C ASN A 5 3.03 3.52 3.28
N GLY A 6 3.46 2.27 3.02
CA GLY A 6 3.36 1.64 1.71
C GLY A 6 1.91 1.47 1.27
N LEU A 7 1.06 0.92 2.15
CA LEU A 7 -0.37 0.77 1.88
C LEU A 7 -1.06 2.10 1.56
N HIS A 8 -0.84 3.14 2.37
CA HIS A 8 -1.40 4.45 2.10
C HIS A 8 -0.96 5.02 0.75
N THR A 9 0.32 4.88 0.41
CA THR A 9 0.83 5.36 -0.88
C THR A 9 0.25 4.56 -2.04
N ALA A 10 0.12 3.23 -1.92
CA ALA A 10 -0.52 2.39 -2.93
C ALA A 10 -2.00 2.78 -3.12
N MET A 11 -2.76 2.89 -2.04
CA MET A 11 -4.16 3.32 -2.08
C MET A 11 -4.33 4.68 -2.74
N ALA A 12 -3.52 5.67 -2.36
CA ALA A 12 -3.59 7.01 -2.93
C ALA A 12 -3.21 7.05 -4.42
N SER A 13 -2.38 6.11 -4.88
CA SER A 13 -2.01 6.00 -6.30
C SER A 13 -3.07 5.36 -7.18
N ILE A 14 -3.88 4.43 -6.65
CA ILE A 14 -4.78 3.60 -7.48
C ILE A 14 -6.26 3.91 -7.25
N ALA A 15 -6.67 4.18 -6.01
CA ALA A 15 -8.09 4.24 -5.66
C ALA A 15 -8.82 5.45 -6.28
N PRO A 16 -8.27 6.69 -6.23
CA PRO A 16 -8.93 7.82 -6.89
C PRO A 16 -8.99 7.70 -8.43
N PRO A 17 -7.88 7.45 -9.16
CA PRO A 17 -7.90 7.49 -10.62
C PRO A 17 -8.58 6.27 -11.27
N ARG A 18 -8.61 5.10 -10.63
CA ARG A 18 -9.21 3.88 -11.21
C ARG A 18 -10.61 3.58 -10.70
N TYR A 19 -10.94 3.97 -9.47
CA TYR A 19 -12.20 3.58 -8.82
C TYR A 19 -13.02 4.79 -8.33
N GLY A 20 -12.51 6.03 -8.47
CA GLY A 20 -13.21 7.23 -8.01
C GLY A 20 -13.39 7.32 -6.49
N LEU A 21 -12.60 6.56 -5.72
CA LEU A 21 -12.73 6.50 -4.25
C LEU A 21 -11.92 7.62 -3.59
N ALA A 22 -12.48 8.22 -2.53
CA ALA A 22 -11.93 9.42 -1.90
C ALA A 22 -11.25 9.14 -0.55
N THR A 23 -11.56 8.00 0.07
CA THR A 23 -11.11 7.68 1.44
C THR A 23 -10.44 6.31 1.51
N VAL A 24 -9.58 6.14 2.53
CA VAL A 24 -8.93 4.85 2.83
C VAL A 24 -9.96 3.74 3.09
N ARG A 25 -11.03 4.05 3.82
CA ARG A 25 -12.06 3.06 4.16
C ARG A 25 -12.76 2.55 2.90
N GLU A 26 -13.18 3.45 2.01
CA GLU A 26 -13.78 3.07 0.72
C GLU A 26 -12.85 2.15 -0.08
N ALA A 27 -11.54 2.47 -0.15
CA ALA A 27 -10.58 1.64 -0.86
C ALA A 27 -10.43 0.23 -0.28
N ILE A 28 -10.46 0.10 1.05
CA ILE A 28 -10.35 -1.20 1.73
C ILE A 28 -11.65 -2.01 1.67
N GLU A 29 -12.81 -1.35 1.73
CA GLU A 29 -14.11 -2.00 1.69
C GLU A 29 -14.58 -2.30 0.25
N HIS A 30 -13.90 -1.75 -0.76
CA HIS A 30 -14.23 -1.99 -2.17
C HIS A 30 -14.10 -3.48 -2.53
N PRO A 31 -15.08 -4.09 -3.22
CA PRO A 31 -15.11 -5.52 -3.49
C PRO A 31 -13.93 -6.02 -4.33
N GLU A 32 -13.38 -5.18 -5.21
CA GLU A 32 -12.23 -5.55 -6.06
C GLU A 32 -10.90 -5.02 -5.51
N LEU A 33 -10.91 -3.81 -4.95
CA LEU A 33 -9.68 -3.14 -4.55
C LEU A 33 -9.24 -3.56 -3.15
N GLY A 34 -10.18 -3.89 -2.25
CA GLY A 34 -9.88 -4.44 -0.94
C GLY A 34 -9.03 -5.72 -1.03
N PRO A 35 -9.45 -6.76 -1.79
CA PRO A 35 -8.64 -7.96 -2.00
C PRO A 35 -7.27 -7.66 -2.64
N PHE A 36 -7.21 -6.76 -3.62
CA PHE A 36 -5.94 -6.33 -4.22
C PHE A 36 -4.99 -5.72 -3.18
N LEU A 37 -5.47 -4.78 -2.35
CA LEU A 37 -4.67 -4.13 -1.31
C LEU A 37 -4.27 -5.10 -0.21
N ARG A 38 -5.15 -6.04 0.15
CA ARG A 38 -4.87 -7.09 1.12
C ARG A 38 -3.71 -7.98 0.64
N ALA A 39 -3.77 -8.40 -0.62
CA ALA A 39 -2.73 -9.22 -1.21
C ALA A 39 -1.42 -8.43 -1.42
N LEU A 40 -1.49 -7.16 -1.80
CA LEU A 40 -0.30 -6.28 -1.83
C LEU A 40 0.37 -6.21 -0.45
N MET A 41 -0.40 -6.08 0.63
CA MET A 41 0.14 -6.09 1.99
C MET A 41 0.81 -7.42 2.34
N ASP A 42 0.06 -8.52 2.19
CA ASP A 42 0.46 -9.84 2.70
C ASP A 42 1.54 -10.51 1.85
N GLU A 43 1.50 -10.32 0.54
CA GLU A 43 2.39 -11.00 -0.42
C GLU A 43 3.58 -10.13 -0.83
N GLU A 44 3.42 -8.81 -0.88
CA GLU A 44 4.46 -7.94 -1.47
C GLU A 44 5.17 -7.04 -0.45
N ILE A 45 4.45 -6.51 0.55
CA ILE A 45 5.08 -5.67 1.58
C ILE A 45 5.63 -6.50 2.73
N VAL A 46 4.78 -7.28 3.40
CA VAL A 46 5.12 -8.02 4.63
C VAL A 46 6.35 -8.91 4.45
N PRO A 47 6.49 -9.70 3.36
CA PRO A 47 7.63 -10.60 3.20
C PRO A 47 8.97 -9.87 3.02
N VAL A 48 8.99 -8.58 2.70
CA VAL A 48 10.24 -7.82 2.49
C VAL A 48 10.44 -6.70 3.49
N VAL A 49 9.67 -6.73 4.59
CA VAL A 49 10.01 -5.95 5.79
C VAL A 49 11.24 -6.59 6.43
N SER A 50 12.37 -5.91 6.32
CA SER A 50 13.64 -6.36 6.90
C SER A 50 13.65 -6.21 8.44
N PRO A 51 14.53 -6.96 9.14
CA PRO A 51 14.75 -6.86 10.59
C PRO A 51 15.01 -5.42 11.07
N PRO A 52 14.72 -5.07 12.34
CA PRO A 52 14.74 -5.97 13.51
C PRO A 52 13.40 -6.63 13.89
N LEU A 53 12.31 -6.41 13.14
CA LEU A 53 11.03 -7.05 13.44
C LEU A 53 11.10 -8.54 13.13
N ALA A 54 10.71 -9.38 14.11
CA ALA A 54 10.45 -10.78 13.84
C ALA A 54 9.31 -10.89 12.80
N PRO A 55 9.30 -11.94 11.95
CA PRO A 55 8.23 -12.13 10.97
C PRO A 55 6.82 -12.11 11.59
N GLU A 56 6.64 -12.69 12.78
CA GLU A 56 5.37 -12.63 13.51
C GLU A 56 4.94 -11.20 13.86
N ASP A 57 5.87 -10.34 14.27
CA ASP A 57 5.58 -8.95 14.62
C ASP A 57 5.18 -8.14 13.38
N ALA A 58 5.80 -8.40 12.24
CA ALA A 58 5.45 -7.75 10.99
C ALA A 58 4.02 -8.12 10.56
N ARG A 59 3.64 -9.39 10.71
CA ARG A 59 2.27 -9.85 10.41
C ARG A 59 1.25 -9.27 11.38
N ALA A 60 1.52 -9.32 12.69
CA ALA A 60 0.64 -8.72 13.69
C ALA A 60 0.44 -7.21 13.45
N TYR A 61 1.51 -6.50 13.11
CA TYR A 61 1.44 -5.08 12.74
C TYR A 61 0.63 -4.84 11.46
N ALA A 62 0.72 -5.73 10.48
CA ALA A 62 -0.05 -5.66 9.24
C ALA A 62 -1.55 -5.81 9.51
N ASP A 63 -1.95 -6.84 10.26
CA ASP A 63 -3.34 -7.09 10.62
C ASP A 63 -3.92 -5.94 11.48
N ALA A 64 -3.15 -5.43 12.45
CA ALA A 64 -3.54 -4.25 13.24
C ALA A 64 -3.67 -2.98 12.38
N THR A 65 -2.79 -2.81 11.39
CA THR A 65 -2.85 -1.69 10.44
C THR A 65 -4.10 -1.78 9.59
N TRP A 66 -4.40 -2.95 9.05
CA TRP A 66 -5.60 -3.21 8.24
C TRP A 66 -6.88 -2.91 9.03
N ALA A 67 -6.98 -3.43 10.26
CA ALA A 67 -8.12 -3.19 11.13
C ALA A 67 -8.33 -1.70 11.42
N ARG A 68 -7.25 -0.95 11.70
CA ARG A 68 -7.35 0.50 11.95
C ARG A 68 -7.81 1.29 10.73
N MET A 69 -7.39 0.88 9.54
CA MET A 69 -7.81 1.55 8.30
C MET A 69 -9.30 1.34 7.97
N ARG A 70 -9.94 0.32 8.57
CA ARG A 70 -11.39 0.06 8.49
C ARG A 70 -12.21 0.80 9.55
N ASN A 71 -11.59 1.58 10.43
CA ASN A 71 -12.31 2.25 11.51
C ASN A 71 -13.32 3.27 10.94
N PRO A 72 -14.64 3.10 11.16
CA PRO A 72 -15.67 3.95 10.56
C PRO A 72 -15.69 5.37 11.14
N PHE A 73 -15.05 5.60 12.29
CA PHE A 73 -15.01 6.90 12.96
C PHE A 73 -13.84 7.80 12.48
N LEU A 74 -12.96 7.28 11.61
CA LEU A 74 -11.81 8.02 11.09
C LEU A 74 -11.92 8.19 9.57
N VAL A 75 -12.09 9.43 9.12
CA VAL A 75 -12.13 9.75 7.68
C VAL A 75 -10.74 10.17 7.20
N HIS A 76 -9.99 9.22 6.66
CA HIS A 76 -8.69 9.49 6.04
C HIS A 76 -8.87 9.77 4.54
N ARG A 77 -8.76 11.03 4.14
CA ARG A 77 -8.85 11.43 2.72
C ARG A 77 -7.60 11.02 1.96
N LEU A 78 -7.79 10.39 0.81
CA LEU A 78 -6.72 9.98 -0.08
C LEU A 78 -6.01 11.19 -0.70
N SER A 79 -6.71 12.31 -0.90
CA SER A 79 -6.11 13.57 -1.34
C SER A 79 -5.09 14.13 -0.35
N ASP A 80 -5.35 14.03 0.95
CA ASP A 80 -4.38 14.43 1.99
C ASP A 80 -3.17 13.50 2.02
N ILE A 81 -3.41 12.20 1.79
CA ILE A 81 -2.36 11.19 1.69
C ILE A 81 -1.51 11.38 0.42
N ALA A 82 -2.10 11.84 -0.69
CA ALA A 82 -1.44 12.04 -1.97
C ALA A 82 -0.50 13.25 -2.01
N LYS A 83 -0.56 14.19 -1.05
CA LYS A 83 0.34 15.36 -1.01
C LYS A 83 1.81 14.95 -1.07
N GLY A 84 2.58 15.42 -2.05
CA GLY A 84 3.98 15.01 -2.22
C GLY A 84 4.14 13.55 -2.67
N ALA A 85 3.22 13.04 -3.47
CA ALA A 85 3.20 11.65 -3.92
C ALA A 85 4.52 11.16 -4.56
N PRO A 86 5.23 11.91 -5.43
CA PRO A 86 6.48 11.43 -6.03
C PRO A 86 7.53 11.06 -4.98
N VAL A 87 7.75 11.95 -4.00
CA VAL A 87 8.70 11.71 -2.90
C VAL A 87 8.22 10.56 -2.01
N LYS A 88 6.91 10.50 -1.71
CA LYS A 88 6.33 9.40 -0.94
C LYS A 88 6.50 8.06 -1.65
N TRP A 89 6.33 8.00 -2.97
CA TRP A 89 6.54 6.79 -3.75
C TRP A 89 7.99 6.31 -3.66
N GLN A 90 8.93 7.21 -3.99
CA GLN A 90 10.37 6.93 -3.94
C GLN A 90 10.85 6.47 -2.56
N THR A 91 10.28 7.01 -1.48
CA THR A 91 10.72 6.69 -0.11
C THR A 91 9.95 5.53 0.54
N ARG A 92 8.75 5.18 0.08
CA ARG A 92 7.88 4.20 0.76
C ARG A 92 7.63 2.91 -0.02
N LEU A 93 7.49 2.98 -1.34
CA LEU A 93 7.17 1.82 -2.18
C LEU A 93 8.36 1.36 -3.03
N PHE A 94 9.16 2.28 -3.57
CA PHE A 94 10.34 1.89 -4.35
C PHE A 94 11.32 0.99 -3.57
N PRO A 95 11.66 1.23 -2.29
CA PRO A 95 12.55 0.33 -1.54
C PRO A 95 11.92 -1.06 -1.31
N THR A 96 10.60 -1.13 -1.16
CA THR A 96 9.86 -2.39 -1.03
C THR A 96 9.88 -3.15 -2.36
N MET A 97 9.67 -2.46 -3.48
CA MET A 97 9.75 -3.03 -4.83
C MET A 97 11.13 -3.66 -5.08
N ARG A 98 12.20 -2.94 -4.77
CA ARG A 98 13.57 -3.43 -4.92
C ARG A 98 13.89 -4.61 -4.00
N ALA A 99 13.39 -4.59 -2.76
CA ALA A 99 13.59 -5.70 -1.84
C ALA A 99 12.83 -6.96 -2.28
N TYR A 100 11.63 -6.79 -2.84
CA TYR A 100 10.85 -7.89 -3.43
C TYR A 100 11.56 -8.49 -4.64
N GLU A 101 12.01 -7.66 -5.59
CA GLU A 101 12.80 -8.11 -6.75
C GLU A 101 14.06 -8.86 -6.33
N ALA A 102 14.80 -8.33 -5.35
CA ALA A 102 16.01 -8.99 -4.85
C ALA A 102 15.73 -10.36 -4.20
N ARG A 103 14.57 -10.50 -3.53
CA ARG A 103 14.20 -11.74 -2.82
C ARG A 103 13.59 -12.80 -3.74
N PHE A 104 12.77 -12.40 -4.71
CA PHE A 104 11.95 -13.31 -5.52
C PHE A 104 12.35 -13.36 -7.00
N GLY A 105 13.27 -12.51 -7.45
CA GLY A 105 13.77 -12.48 -8.83
C GLY A 105 12.82 -11.87 -9.85
N VAL A 106 11.66 -11.37 -9.43
CA VAL A 106 10.63 -10.77 -10.29
C VAL A 106 10.05 -9.50 -9.65
N PRO A 107 9.54 -8.54 -10.44
CA PRO A 107 8.88 -7.36 -9.88
C PRO A 107 7.58 -7.74 -9.16
N PRO A 108 7.25 -7.07 -8.04
CA PRO A 108 5.97 -7.26 -7.36
C PRO A 108 4.82 -6.78 -8.26
N PRO A 109 3.84 -7.63 -8.58
CA PRO A 109 2.84 -7.30 -9.60
C PRO A 109 1.95 -6.12 -9.19
N ARG A 110 1.52 -6.03 -7.93
CA ARG A 110 0.55 -5.01 -7.49
C ARG A 110 1.22 -3.66 -7.23
N ILE A 111 2.43 -3.65 -6.66
CA ILE A 111 3.23 -2.42 -6.58
C ILE A 111 3.59 -1.90 -7.97
N THR A 112 3.89 -2.78 -8.94
CA THR A 112 4.11 -2.40 -10.35
C THR A 112 2.86 -1.77 -10.95
N GLU A 113 1.68 -2.34 -10.70
CA GLU A 113 0.42 -1.78 -11.17
C GLU A 113 0.16 -0.39 -10.55
N CYS A 114 0.34 -0.23 -9.24
CA CYS A 114 0.23 1.07 -8.58
C CYS A 114 1.19 2.11 -9.18
N ARG A 115 2.42 1.71 -9.53
CA ARG A 115 3.39 2.60 -10.18
C ARG A 115 2.90 3.07 -11.54
N ARG A 116 2.40 2.15 -12.36
CA ARG A 116 1.87 2.45 -13.70
C ARG A 116 0.74 3.48 -13.62
N VAL A 117 -0.24 3.25 -12.75
CA VAL A 117 -1.35 4.19 -12.55
C VAL A 117 -0.86 5.56 -12.07
N PHE A 118 0.13 5.57 -11.18
CA PHE A 118 0.75 6.81 -10.70
C PHE A 118 1.44 7.59 -11.82
N GLU A 119 2.16 6.92 -12.73
CA GLU A 119 2.88 7.54 -13.86
C GLU A 119 1.92 7.93 -15.01
N GLU A 120 0.76 7.28 -15.14
CA GLU A 120 -0.28 7.59 -16.14
C GLU A 120 -1.20 8.76 -15.74
N THR A 121 -1.18 9.17 -14.46
CA THR A 121 -2.01 10.28 -13.98
C THR A 121 -1.26 11.61 -14.15
N PRO A 122 -1.82 12.60 -14.86
CA PRO A 122 -1.15 13.88 -15.15
C PRO A 122 -0.87 14.75 -13.92
#